data_AF-A0A8H9SM13-F1
#
_entry.id   AF-A0A8H9SM13-F1
#
_cell.length_a   1.000
_cell.length_b   1.000
_cell.length_c   1.000
_cell.angle_alpha   90.00
_cell.angle_beta   90.00
_cell.angle_gamma   90.00
#
_symmetry.space_group_name_H-M   'P 1'
#
loop_
_entity.id
_entity.type
_entity.pdbx_description
1 polymer ?
#
loop_
_entity_poly.entity_id
_entity_poly.type
_entity_poly.pdbx_seq_one_letter_code
_entity_poly.pdbx_strand_id
1 'polypeptide(L)'
;MEHQRKLFQQRGYSEDLLPKTQSQRTWKTFNYFTLWMGSVHNVPNYVMVGGFFILGLSTFSIMLAIILSAFFIAAVMVLNGAAGSKYGVPFAMILRASYGVRGALFPGLLRGGIAAIMWFGLQCYAGSLACLILIGKIWPGFLTLGGDFTLLGLSLPGLITFLLFWLVNVGIGFGGGKVLNK
;
A
#
# COMPACT_ATOMS: atom_id res chain seq x y z
N MET A 1 -5.03 26.38 -17.17
CA MET A 1 -4.31 25.25 -16.54
C MET A 1 -2.83 25.22 -16.90
N GLU A 2 -2.48 25.40 -18.17
CA GLU A 2 -1.09 25.30 -18.63
C GLU A 2 -0.16 26.40 -18.08
N HIS A 3 -0.65 27.64 -18.00
CA HIS A 3 0.05 28.74 -17.33
C HIS A 3 0.35 28.44 -15.84
N GLN A 4 -0.62 27.87 -15.12
CA GLN A 4 -0.45 27.48 -13.70
C GLN A 4 0.59 26.35 -13.53
N ARG A 5 0.62 25.38 -14.46
CA ARG A 5 1.65 24.32 -14.46
C ARG A 5 3.05 24.90 -14.65
N LYS A 6 3.24 25.86 -15.56
CA LYS A 6 4.52 26.55 -15.76
C LYS A 6 4.97 27.31 -14.51
N LEU A 7 4.05 27.98 -13.82
CA LEU A 7 4.34 28.64 -12.54
C LEU A 7 4.79 27.66 -11.46
N PHE A 8 4.16 26.48 -11.36
CA PHE A 8 4.61 25.45 -10.40
C PHE A 8 5.96 24.84 -10.78
N GLN A 9 6.24 24.62 -12.07
CA GLN A 9 7.57 24.18 -12.51
C GLN A 9 8.67 25.20 -12.13
N GLN A 10 8.42 26.49 -12.34
CA GLN A 10 9.33 27.57 -11.90
C GLN A 10 9.56 27.57 -10.38
N ARG A 11 8.58 27.11 -9.61
CA ARG A 11 8.68 26.93 -8.15
C ARG A 11 9.34 25.61 -7.73
N GLY A 12 9.89 24.83 -8.67
CA GLY A 12 10.65 23.61 -8.41
C GLY A 12 9.80 22.35 -8.23
N TYR A 13 8.54 22.33 -8.68
CA TYR A 13 7.75 21.09 -8.69
C TYR A 13 8.16 20.19 -9.87
N SER A 14 8.41 18.90 -9.59
CA SER A 14 8.64 17.89 -10.62
C SER A 14 7.38 17.66 -11.46
N GLU A 15 7.54 17.16 -12.69
CA GLU A 15 6.43 16.94 -13.61
C GLU A 15 5.34 16.02 -13.04
N ASP A 16 5.73 15.01 -12.27
CA ASP A 16 4.81 14.06 -11.63
C ASP A 16 3.92 14.70 -10.57
N LEU A 17 4.40 15.79 -9.96
CA LEU A 17 3.68 16.53 -8.93
C LEU A 17 2.82 17.65 -9.49
N LEU A 18 2.80 17.85 -10.81
CA LEU A 18 1.97 18.89 -11.41
C LEU A 18 0.50 18.48 -11.47
N PRO A 19 -0.43 19.44 -11.33
CA PRO A 19 -1.86 19.15 -11.43
C PRO A 19 -2.22 18.50 -12.76
N LYS A 20 -2.90 17.34 -12.73
CA LYS A 20 -3.25 16.59 -13.95
C LYS A 20 -4.25 17.35 -14.81
N THR A 21 -3.96 17.46 -16.11
CA THR A 21 -4.86 18.07 -17.10
C THR A 21 -6.05 17.15 -17.39
N GLN A 22 -7.10 17.67 -18.04
CA GLN A 22 -8.27 16.88 -18.38
C GLN A 22 -7.94 15.71 -19.31
N SER A 23 -7.01 15.89 -20.26
CA SER A 23 -6.54 14.83 -21.16
C SER A 23 -5.78 13.71 -20.44
N GLN A 24 -5.18 13.99 -19.29
CA GLN A 24 -4.47 13.00 -18.47
C GLN A 24 -5.40 12.20 -17.56
N ARG A 25 -6.66 12.60 -17.40
CA ARG A 25 -7.67 11.93 -16.57
C ARG A 25 -8.40 10.86 -17.38
N THR A 26 -7.70 9.77 -17.67
CA THR A 26 -8.19 8.70 -18.56
C THR A 26 -8.96 7.59 -17.84
N TRP A 27 -8.92 7.58 -16.50
CA TRP A 27 -9.51 6.51 -15.69
C TRP A 27 -11.03 6.58 -15.66
N LYS A 28 -11.67 5.44 -15.94
CA LYS A 28 -13.12 5.24 -15.82
C LYS A 28 -13.45 4.49 -14.53
N THR A 29 -14.74 4.32 -14.23
CA THR A 29 -15.23 3.62 -13.03
C THR A 29 -14.58 2.26 -12.82
N PHE A 30 -14.35 1.49 -13.89
CA PHE A 30 -13.74 0.17 -13.80
C PHE A 30 -12.27 0.21 -13.34
N ASN A 31 -11.50 1.23 -13.75
CA ASN A 31 -10.13 1.43 -13.28
C ASN A 31 -10.10 1.69 -11.77
N TYR A 32 -11.06 2.47 -11.26
CA TYR A 32 -11.18 2.69 -9.82
C TYR A 32 -11.60 1.41 -9.10
N PHE A 33 -12.59 0.68 -9.61
CA PHE A 33 -13.03 -0.58 -9.03
C PHE A 33 -11.88 -1.58 -8.90
N THR A 34 -11.11 -1.81 -9.97
CA THR A 34 -9.97 -2.73 -9.97
C THR A 34 -8.87 -2.31 -8.99
N LEU A 35 -8.54 -1.01 -8.94
CA LEU A 35 -7.59 -0.48 -7.96
C LEU A 35 -8.05 -0.72 -6.51
N TRP A 36 -9.32 -0.48 -6.23
CA TRP A 36 -9.89 -0.69 -4.90
C TRP A 36 -9.93 -2.16 -4.50
N MET A 37 -10.35 -3.03 -5.41
CA MET A 37 -10.34 -4.47 -5.18
C MET A 37 -8.92 -4.96 -4.86
N GLY A 38 -7.91 -4.53 -5.63
CA GLY A 38 -6.51 -4.87 -5.35
C GLY A 38 -6.00 -4.33 -4.01
N SER A 39 -6.49 -3.18 -3.56
CA SER A 39 -6.07 -2.58 -2.28
C SER A 39 -6.69 -3.27 -1.05
N VAL A 40 -7.96 -3.68 -1.15
CA VAL A 40 -8.71 -4.29 -0.03
C VAL A 40 -8.29 -5.73 0.23
N HIS A 41 -7.95 -6.48 -0.83
CA HIS A 41 -7.61 -7.90 -0.74
C HIS A 41 -6.13 -8.07 -0.38
N ASN A 42 -5.85 -8.19 0.91
CA ASN A 42 -4.52 -8.44 1.41
C ASN A 42 -4.52 -9.37 2.62
N VAL A 43 -3.42 -10.10 2.83
CA VAL A 43 -3.28 -11.12 3.87
C VAL A 43 -3.50 -10.57 5.28
N PRO A 44 -2.92 -9.42 5.68
CA PRO A 44 -3.15 -8.85 7.00
C PRO A 44 -4.64 -8.64 7.35
N ASN A 45 -5.47 -8.19 6.39
CA ASN A 45 -6.90 -8.03 6.62
C ASN A 45 -7.60 -9.36 6.95
N TYR A 46 -7.24 -10.44 6.25
CA TYR A 46 -7.79 -11.78 6.53
C TYR A 46 -7.32 -12.32 7.88
N VAL A 47 -6.05 -12.10 8.23
CA VAL A 47 -5.50 -12.49 9.54
C VAL A 47 -6.21 -11.75 10.67
N MET A 48 -6.48 -10.46 10.52
CA MET A 48 -7.23 -9.68 11.50
C MET A 48 -8.64 -10.25 11.73
N VAL A 49 -9.36 -10.57 10.66
CA VAL A 49 -10.70 -11.18 10.76
C VAL A 49 -10.63 -12.56 11.41
N GLY A 50 -9.63 -13.38 11.06
CA GLY A 50 -9.36 -14.65 11.74
C GLY A 50 -9.09 -14.46 13.24
N GLY A 51 -8.35 -13.40 13.60
CA GLY A 51 -8.11 -13.01 14.99
C GLY A 51 -9.40 -12.72 15.76
N PHE A 52 -10.37 -12.04 15.14
CA PHE A 52 -11.67 -11.80 15.78
C PHE A 52 -12.44 -13.09 16.08
N PHE A 53 -12.38 -14.08 15.19
CA PHE A 53 -12.97 -15.39 15.45
C PHE A 53 -12.26 -16.13 16.58
N ILE A 54 -10.93 -16.06 16.65
CA ILE A 54 -10.13 -16.65 17.74
C ILE A 54 -10.49 -16.01 19.08
N LEU A 55 -10.80 -14.71 19.10
CA LEU A 55 -11.30 -13.99 20.27
C LEU A 55 -12.76 -14.34 20.64
N GLY A 56 -13.42 -15.23 19.91
CA GLY A 56 -14.77 -15.69 20.18
C GLY A 56 -15.87 -14.73 19.73
N LEU A 57 -15.56 -13.75 18.88
CA LEU A 57 -16.58 -12.83 18.36
C LEU A 57 -17.51 -13.54 17.36
N SER A 58 -18.81 -13.22 17.44
CA SER A 58 -19.80 -13.81 16.55
C SER A 58 -19.59 -13.33 15.11
N THR A 59 -19.84 -14.22 14.14
CA THR A 59 -19.77 -13.89 12.70
C THR A 59 -20.63 -12.68 12.35
N PHE A 60 -21.83 -12.61 12.93
CA PHE A 60 -22.76 -11.51 12.68
C PHE A 60 -22.18 -10.17 13.15
N SER A 61 -21.64 -10.11 14.38
CA SER A 61 -21.02 -8.90 14.93
C SER A 61 -19.83 -8.44 14.08
N ILE A 62 -18.98 -9.38 13.65
CA ILE A 62 -17.81 -9.07 12.81
C ILE A 62 -18.27 -8.51 11.46
N MET A 63 -19.21 -9.17 10.77
CA MET A 63 -19.73 -8.72 9.47
C MET A 63 -20.37 -7.35 9.57
N LEU A 64 -21.20 -7.12 10.59
CA LEU A 64 -21.84 -5.83 10.81
C LEU A 64 -20.81 -4.72 11.04
N ALA A 65 -19.78 -4.97 11.86
CA ALA A 65 -18.71 -4.01 12.11
C ALA A 65 -17.91 -3.68 10.83
N ILE A 66 -17.62 -4.69 10.00
CA ILE A 66 -16.93 -4.50 8.71
C ILE A 66 -17.78 -3.63 7.77
N ILE A 67 -19.08 -3.89 7.65
CA ILE A 67 -19.97 -3.11 6.77
C ILE A 67 -20.07 -1.66 7.25
N LEU A 68 -20.33 -1.45 8.54
CA LEU A 68 -20.47 -0.10 9.10
C LEU A 68 -19.16 0.71 8.98
N SER A 69 -18.02 0.08 9.27
CA SER A 69 -16.71 0.72 9.10
C SER A 69 -16.42 1.03 7.64
N ALA A 70 -16.78 0.15 6.70
CA ALA A 70 -16.59 0.41 5.27
C ALA A 70 -17.36 1.64 4.80
N PHE A 71 -18.63 1.80 5.20
CA PHE A 71 -19.42 3.00 4.87
C PHE A 71 -18.83 4.28 5.48
N PHE A 72 -18.44 4.22 6.75
CA PHE A 72 -17.85 5.36 7.44
C PHE A 72 -16.52 5.79 6.79
N ILE A 73 -15.63 4.83 6.53
CA ILE A 73 -14.35 5.08 5.88
C ILE A 73 -14.58 5.61 4.45
N ALA A 74 -15.51 5.02 3.69
CA ALA A 74 -15.83 5.51 2.35
C ALA A 74 -16.28 6.98 2.37
N ALA A 75 -17.14 7.38 3.30
CA ALA A 75 -17.57 8.77 3.45
C ALA A 75 -16.39 9.71 3.73
N VAL A 76 -15.54 9.37 4.71
CA VAL A 76 -14.35 10.18 5.05
C VAL A 76 -13.38 10.26 3.87
N MET A 77 -13.20 9.18 3.12
CA MET A 77 -12.31 9.14 1.96
C MET A 77 -12.83 9.97 0.79
N VAL A 78 -14.14 10.00 0.55
CA VAL A 78 -14.75 10.90 -0.46
C VAL A 78 -14.50 12.35 -0.10
N LEU A 79 -14.70 12.73 1.16
CA LEU A 79 -14.44 14.09 1.65
C LEU A 79 -12.96 14.47 1.49
N ASN A 80 -12.05 13.59 1.91
CA ASN A 80 -10.60 13.81 1.79
C ASN A 80 -10.14 13.86 0.33
N GLY A 81 -10.76 13.08 -0.57
CA GLY A 81 -10.44 13.02 -1.99
C GLY A 81 -11.01 14.15 -2.84
N ALA A 82 -11.94 14.96 -2.31
CA ALA A 82 -12.70 15.94 -3.08
C ALA A 82 -11.80 16.98 -3.79
N ALA A 83 -10.83 17.55 -3.07
CA ALA A 83 -9.91 18.54 -3.63
C ALA A 83 -9.00 17.93 -4.71
N GLY A 84 -8.46 16.74 -4.47
CA GLY A 84 -7.62 16.02 -5.43
C GLY A 84 -8.38 15.65 -6.71
N SER A 85 -9.63 15.18 -6.56
CA SER A 85 -10.48 14.81 -7.70
C SER A 85 -10.92 16.03 -8.52
N LYS A 86 -11.39 17.10 -7.87
CA LYS A 86 -11.86 18.31 -8.56
C LYS A 86 -10.71 19.03 -9.28
N TYR A 87 -9.62 19.31 -8.56
CA TYR A 87 -8.52 20.15 -9.08
C TYR A 87 -7.38 19.35 -9.70
N GLY A 88 -7.35 18.02 -9.56
CA GLY A 88 -6.28 17.16 -10.10
C GLY A 88 -4.94 17.37 -9.41
N VAL A 89 -4.95 17.99 -8.22
CA VAL A 89 -3.74 18.28 -7.44
C VAL A 89 -3.32 17.04 -6.63
N PRO A 90 -2.03 16.69 -6.61
CA PRO A 90 -1.56 15.55 -5.84
C PRO A 90 -1.57 15.84 -4.34
N PHE A 91 -1.60 14.78 -3.53
CA PHE A 91 -1.60 14.85 -2.07
C PHE A 91 -0.45 15.72 -1.52
N ALA A 92 0.76 15.62 -2.08
CA ALA A 92 1.91 16.41 -1.63
C ALA A 92 1.71 17.93 -1.79
N MET A 93 0.96 18.38 -2.81
CA MET A 93 0.62 19.79 -2.98
C MET A 93 -0.43 20.24 -1.96
N ILE A 94 -1.44 19.41 -1.70
CA ILE A 94 -2.47 19.69 -0.67
C ILE A 94 -1.81 19.81 0.71
N LEU A 95 -0.87 18.91 1.03
CA LEU A 95 -0.14 18.90 2.27
C LEU A 95 0.66 20.21 2.48
N ARG A 96 1.32 20.70 1.42
CA ARG A 96 2.03 21.98 1.44
C ARG A 96 1.10 23.18 1.56
N ALA A 97 -0.12 23.10 1.04
CA ALA A 97 -1.12 24.16 1.20
C ALA A 97 -1.59 24.26 2.66
N SER A 98 -1.72 23.14 3.37
CA SER A 98 -2.15 23.11 4.77
C SER A 98 -1.03 23.40 5.78
N TYR A 99 0.17 22.85 5.57
CA TYR A 99 1.27 22.90 6.55
C TYR A 99 2.45 23.78 6.11
N GLY A 100 2.38 24.40 4.93
CA GLY A 100 3.50 25.10 4.32
C GLY A 100 4.58 24.16 3.77
N VAL A 101 5.63 24.75 3.17
CA VAL A 101 6.69 23.98 2.48
C VAL A 101 7.49 23.11 3.44
N ARG A 102 7.92 23.68 4.58
CA ARG A 102 8.69 22.97 5.60
C ARG A 102 7.80 22.11 6.50
N GLY A 103 6.64 22.61 6.90
CA GLY A 103 5.75 21.87 7.81
C GLY A 103 5.16 20.61 7.17
N ALA A 104 4.97 20.57 5.84
CA ALA A 104 4.53 19.38 5.13
C ALA A 104 5.48 18.18 5.23
N LEU A 105 6.76 18.40 5.61
CA LEU A 105 7.73 17.32 5.79
C LEU A 105 7.34 16.39 6.94
N PHE A 106 6.73 16.91 8.01
CA PHE A 106 6.34 16.11 9.17
C PHE A 106 5.26 15.07 8.83
N PRO A 107 4.05 15.44 8.35
CA PRO A 107 3.05 14.46 7.94
C PRO A 107 3.52 13.64 6.73
N GLY A 108 4.39 14.19 5.88
CA GLY A 108 5.04 13.45 4.80
C GLY A 108 5.90 12.30 5.32
N LEU A 109 6.73 12.54 6.33
CA LEU A 109 7.58 11.53 6.97
C LEU A 109 6.75 10.49 7.72
N LEU A 110 5.77 10.91 8.51
CA LEU A 110 4.91 9.98 9.25
C LEU A 110 4.17 9.03 8.31
N ARG A 111 3.58 9.56 7.22
CA ARG A 111 2.84 8.76 6.26
C ARG A 111 3.75 7.92 5.37
N GLY A 112 4.71 8.57 4.71
CA GLY A 112 5.53 7.95 3.67
C GLY A 112 6.74 7.20 4.21
N GLY A 113 7.42 7.77 5.21
CA GLY A 113 8.60 7.15 5.80
C GLY A 113 8.24 6.07 6.81
N ILE A 114 7.28 6.33 7.70
CA ILE A 114 6.98 5.39 8.79
C ILE A 114 5.87 4.44 8.37
N ALA A 115 4.65 4.95 8.15
CA ALA A 115 3.49 4.09 7.90
C ALA A 115 3.63 3.25 6.63
N ALA A 116 4.09 3.83 5.51
CA ALA A 116 4.22 3.08 4.26
C ALA A 116 5.34 2.03 4.30
N ILE A 117 6.49 2.32 4.92
CA ILE A 117 7.58 1.34 5.04
C ILE A 117 7.17 0.19 5.96
N MET A 118 6.56 0.48 7.12
CA MET A 118 6.04 -0.56 8.00
C MET A 118 5.00 -1.43 7.31
N TRP A 119 4.07 -0.81 6.58
CA TRP A 119 3.04 -1.54 5.83
C TRP A 119 3.64 -2.41 4.73
N PHE A 120 4.62 -1.89 3.98
CA PHE A 120 5.33 -2.65 2.96
C PHE A 120 6.08 -3.85 3.56
N GLY A 121 6.75 -3.66 4.70
CA GLY A 121 7.43 -4.72 5.43
C GLY A 121 6.47 -5.83 5.88
N LEU A 122 5.32 -5.45 6.45
CA LEU A 122 4.28 -6.41 6.86
C LEU A 122 3.74 -7.22 5.67
N GLN A 123 3.52 -6.58 4.52
CA GLN A 123 3.06 -7.27 3.32
C GLN A 123 4.12 -8.21 2.75
N CYS A 124 5.40 -7.79 2.75
CA CYS A 124 6.50 -8.66 2.34
C CYS A 124 6.62 -9.88 3.26
N TYR A 125 6.45 -9.69 4.56
CA TYR A 125 6.45 -10.78 5.53
C TYR A 125 5.28 -11.75 5.31
N ALA A 126 4.06 -11.22 5.17
CA ALA A 126 2.90 -12.06 4.90
C ALA A 126 3.04 -12.86 3.59
N GLY A 127 3.55 -12.22 2.53
CA GLY A 127 3.84 -12.88 1.26
C GLY A 127 4.96 -13.92 1.36
N SER A 128 6.01 -13.66 2.14
CA SER A 128 7.10 -14.61 2.31
C SER A 128 6.70 -15.87 3.08
N LEU A 129 5.73 -15.76 3.99
CA LEU A 129 5.14 -16.93 4.64
C LEU A 129 4.41 -17.82 3.63
N ALA A 130 3.67 -17.23 2.70
CA ALA A 130 3.04 -17.98 1.62
C ALA A 130 4.09 -18.68 0.74
N CYS A 131 5.18 -17.99 0.38
CA CYS A 131 6.29 -18.59 -0.36
C CYS A 131 6.96 -19.74 0.41
N LEU A 132 7.17 -19.56 1.72
CA LEU A 132 7.74 -20.59 2.59
C LEU A 132 6.90 -21.86 2.60
N ILE A 133 5.58 -21.72 2.73
CA ILE A 133 4.65 -22.86 2.70
C ILE A 133 4.69 -23.56 1.34
N LEU A 134 4.70 -22.81 0.24
CA LEU A 134 4.75 -23.39 -1.11
C LEU A 134 6.06 -24.14 -1.36
N ILE A 135 7.21 -23.54 -1.01
CA ILE A 135 8.52 -24.19 -1.15
C ILE A 135 8.61 -25.41 -0.24
N GLY A 136 8.19 -25.30 1.02
CA GLY A 136 8.19 -26.42 1.96
C GLY A 136 7.31 -27.59 1.50
N LYS A 137 6.23 -27.32 0.75
CA LYS A 137 5.39 -28.37 0.16
C LYS A 137 6.08 -29.12 -0.99
N ILE A 138 6.91 -28.43 -1.78
CA ILE A 138 7.64 -29.01 -2.91
C ILE A 138 8.94 -29.68 -2.44
N TRP A 139 9.62 -29.05 -1.48
CA TRP A 139 10.88 -29.49 -0.92
C TRP A 139 10.84 -29.40 0.62
N PRO A 140 10.37 -30.45 1.31
CA PRO A 140 10.25 -30.44 2.77
C PRO A 140 11.58 -30.22 3.51
N GLY A 141 12.69 -30.71 2.94
CA GLY A 141 14.04 -30.50 3.49
C GLY A 141 14.48 -29.03 3.50
N PHE A 142 13.82 -28.14 2.76
CA PHE A 142 14.05 -26.71 2.86
C PHE A 142 13.66 -26.16 4.24
N LEU A 143 12.61 -26.71 4.88
CA LEU A 143 12.11 -26.21 6.17
C LEU A 143 13.06 -26.49 7.34
N THR A 144 13.95 -27.47 7.21
CA THR A 144 14.93 -27.85 8.24
C THR A 144 16.31 -27.22 8.00
N LEU A 145 16.47 -26.44 6.93
CA LEU A 145 17.73 -25.81 6.59
C LEU A 145 18.14 -24.82 7.70
N GLY A 146 19.37 -24.94 8.20
CA GLY A 146 19.89 -24.06 9.25
C GLY A 146 19.56 -24.45 10.69
N GLY A 147 18.84 -25.56 10.92
CA GLY A 147 18.55 -26.07 12.26
C GLY A 147 17.88 -25.03 13.16
N ASP A 148 18.47 -24.77 14.33
CA ASP A 148 17.97 -23.81 15.32
C ASP A 148 18.36 -22.35 15.05
N PHE A 149 18.97 -22.06 13.89
CA PHE A 149 19.34 -20.70 13.53
C PHE A 149 18.10 -19.81 13.42
N THR A 150 18.07 -18.74 14.21
CA THR A 150 17.03 -17.73 14.18
C THR A 150 17.64 -16.33 14.15
N LEU A 151 17.08 -15.45 13.30
CA LEU A 151 17.44 -14.04 13.24
C LEU A 151 16.16 -13.21 13.17
N LEU A 152 16.02 -12.25 14.07
CA LEU A 152 14.81 -11.39 14.18
C LEU A 152 13.50 -12.19 14.31
N GLY A 153 13.56 -13.38 14.92
CA GLY A 153 12.41 -14.28 15.08
C GLY A 153 12.06 -15.12 13.85
N LEU A 154 12.86 -15.05 12.77
CA LEU A 154 12.70 -15.86 11.56
C LEU A 154 13.75 -16.97 11.52
N SER A 155 13.33 -18.17 11.11
CA SER A 155 14.24 -19.27 10.78
C SER A 155 15.01 -18.97 9.50
N LEU A 156 16.14 -19.67 9.26
CA LEU A 156 16.90 -19.50 8.03
C LEU A 156 16.05 -19.64 6.75
N PRO A 157 15.13 -20.63 6.62
CA PRO A 157 14.24 -20.73 5.47
C PRO A 157 13.31 -19.52 5.35
N GLY A 158 12.79 -19.02 6.48
CA GLY A 158 11.93 -17.85 6.52
C GLY A 158 12.64 -16.55 6.10
N LEU A 159 13.92 -16.39 6.46
CA LEU A 159 14.74 -15.26 6.02
C LEU A 159 15.01 -15.33 4.51
N ILE A 160 15.33 -16.51 4.00
CA ILE A 160 15.55 -16.71 2.57
C ILE A 160 14.30 -16.35 1.78
N THR A 161 13.13 -16.88 2.17
CA THR A 161 11.88 -16.55 1.46
C THR A 161 11.47 -15.10 1.63
N PHE A 162 11.75 -14.48 2.77
CA PHE A 162 11.54 -13.06 2.98
C PHE A 162 12.38 -12.21 2.04
N LEU A 163 13.68 -12.45 2.00
CA LEU A 163 14.59 -11.71 1.12
C LEU A 163 14.27 -11.92 -0.35
N LEU A 164 13.95 -13.15 -0.76
CA LEU A 164 13.52 -13.45 -2.13
C LEU A 164 12.24 -12.68 -2.49
N PHE A 165 11.21 -12.76 -1.64
CA PHE A 165 9.94 -12.08 -1.89
C PHE A 165 10.11 -10.55 -1.91
N TRP A 166 10.89 -10.02 -0.98
CA TRP A 166 11.22 -8.60 -0.92
C TRP A 166 11.98 -8.14 -2.17
N LEU A 167 13.01 -8.88 -2.61
CA LEU A 167 13.79 -8.56 -3.80
C LEU A 167 12.93 -8.54 -5.06
N VAL A 168 12.01 -9.49 -5.20
CA VAL A 168 11.05 -9.52 -6.32
C VAL A 168 10.18 -8.26 -6.30
N ASN A 169 9.62 -7.91 -5.14
CA ASN A 169 8.78 -6.71 -5.02
C ASN A 169 9.56 -5.41 -5.28
N VAL A 170 10.80 -5.32 -4.80
CA VAL A 170 11.70 -4.19 -5.08
C VAL A 170 12.05 -4.11 -6.57
N GLY A 171 12.34 -5.25 -7.20
CA GLY A 171 12.60 -5.33 -8.64
C GLY A 171 11.41 -4.87 -9.48
N ILE A 172 10.20 -5.32 -9.13
CA ILE A 172 8.95 -4.84 -9.75
C ILE A 172 8.77 -3.34 -9.50
N GLY A 173 9.05 -2.87 -8.29
CA GLY A 173 9.00 -1.46 -7.92
C GLY A 173 9.89 -0.57 -8.78
N PHE A 174 11.13 -0.98 -9.04
CA PHE A 174 12.04 -0.27 -9.95
C PHE A 174 11.61 -0.34 -11.42
N GLY A 175 11.00 -1.45 -11.85
CA GLY A 175 10.45 -1.60 -13.20
C GLY A 175 9.22 -0.73 -13.47
N GLY A 176 8.56 -0.25 -12.41
CA GLY A 176 7.42 0.65 -12.48
C GLY A 176 6.19 0.06 -13.19
N GLY A 177 5.26 0.93 -13.60
CA GLY A 177 3.99 0.51 -14.21
C GLY A 177 4.13 -0.24 -15.54
N LYS A 178 5.30 -0.22 -16.20
CA LYS A 178 5.54 -0.97 -17.45
C LYS A 178 5.70 -2.47 -17.21
N VAL A 179 6.12 -2.88 -16.02
CA VAL A 179 6.22 -4.30 -15.63
C VAL A 179 4.84 -4.87 -15.30
N LEU A 180 3.94 -4.04 -14.77
CA LEU A 180 2.60 -4.44 -14.31
C LEU A 180 1.50 -4.32 -15.39
N ASN A 181 1.71 -3.52 -16.45
CA ASN A 181 0.75 -3.32 -17.53
C ASN A 181 0.94 -4.30 -18.72
N LYS A 182 1.46 -5.50 -18.46
CA LYS A 182 1.52 -6.59 -19.43
C LYS A 182 0.52 -7.67 -19.04
#